data_AF-A0A7C2SNF2-F1
#
_entry.id   AF-A0A7C2SNF2-F1
#
_cell.length_a   1.000
_cell.length_b   1.000
_cell.length_c   1.000
_cell.angle_alpha   90.00
_cell.angle_beta   90.00
_cell.angle_gamma   90.00
#
_symmetry.space_group_name_H-M   'P 1'
#
loop_
_entity.id
_entity.type
_entity.pdbx_description
1 polymer ?
#
loop_
_entity_poly.entity_id
_entity_poly.type
_entity_poly.pdbx_seq_one_letter_code
_entity_poly.pdbx_strand_id
1 'polypeptide(L)'
;MSGKHREISVAEFFEKNKHILGYSNPAKAIITVVKEAVDNALDACEEAGILPDIFVRISRVDDHFKIIVEDNGPGIPKDQIPKVFGKLLYGSRFHEIRQSRGQQGIGISAAVLYAQLTTGKPARIISKTADDERAN
;
A
#
# COMPACT_ATOMS: atom_id res chain seq x y z
N MET A 1 2.04 -36.21 19.07
CA MET A 1 3.17 -35.31 18.77
C MET A 1 2.60 -33.90 18.60
N SER A 2 2.83 -33.02 19.57
CA SER A 2 2.45 -31.60 19.47
C SER A 2 3.30 -30.97 18.36
N GLY A 3 2.65 -30.54 17.27
CA GLY A 3 3.34 -29.81 16.22
C GLY A 3 3.93 -28.53 16.82
N LYS A 4 5.23 -28.28 16.57
CA LYS A 4 5.87 -27.03 16.97
C LYS A 4 5.11 -25.87 16.32
N HIS A 5 4.30 -25.17 17.10
CA HIS A 5 3.73 -23.88 16.69
C HIS A 5 4.89 -22.92 16.43
N ARG A 6 5.01 -22.44 15.19
CA ARG A 6 6.01 -21.44 14.79
C ARG A 6 5.25 -20.22 14.29
N GLU A 7 5.53 -19.08 14.90
CA GLU A 7 5.10 -17.78 14.38
C GLU A 7 6.05 -17.38 13.25
N ILE A 8 5.49 -16.93 12.12
CA ILE A 8 6.28 -16.43 10.98
C ILE A 8 6.19 -14.91 10.96
N SER A 9 7.32 -14.25 10.67
CA SER A 9 7.31 -12.80 10.51
C SER A 9 6.55 -12.41 9.23
N VAL A 10 6.06 -11.16 9.19
CA VAL A 10 5.43 -10.56 8.01
C VAL A 10 6.34 -10.66 6.77
N ALA A 11 7.64 -10.40 6.94
CA ALA A 11 8.61 -10.51 5.86
C ALA A 11 8.78 -11.95 5.38
N GLU A 12 8.81 -12.92 6.31
CA GLU A 12 8.91 -14.34 5.97
C GLU A 12 7.65 -14.85 5.26
N PHE A 13 6.47 -14.41 5.70
CA PHE A 13 5.20 -14.68 5.01
C PHE A 13 5.23 -14.12 3.59
N PHE A 14 5.69 -12.88 3.43
CA PHE A 14 5.76 -12.24 2.13
C PHE A 14 6.72 -12.96 1.18
N GLU A 15 7.94 -13.27 1.63
CA GLU A 15 8.94 -14.01 0.85
C GLU A 15 8.43 -15.37 0.37
N LYS A 16 7.77 -16.13 1.25
CA LYS A 16 7.21 -17.44 0.90
C LYS A 16 6.02 -17.35 -0.07
N ASN A 17 5.30 -16.22 -0.09
CA ASN A 17 4.03 -16.08 -0.81
C ASN A 17 4.05 -15.00 -1.91
N LYS A 18 5.22 -14.52 -2.35
CA LYS A 18 5.37 -13.46 -3.39
C LYS A 18 4.49 -13.70 -4.62
N HIS A 19 4.42 -14.94 -5.09
CA HIS A 19 3.65 -15.33 -6.27
C HIS A 19 2.13 -15.15 -6.08
N ILE A 20 1.61 -15.52 -4.90
CA ILE A 20 0.19 -15.38 -4.52
C ILE A 20 -0.16 -13.89 -4.40
N LEU A 21 0.76 -13.10 -3.87
CA LEU A 21 0.59 -11.65 -3.65
C LEU A 21 0.77 -10.80 -4.92
N GLY A 22 1.04 -11.42 -6.08
CA GLY A 22 1.18 -10.71 -7.36
C GLY A 22 2.60 -10.29 -7.74
N TYR A 23 3.60 -10.58 -6.91
CA TYR A 23 5.01 -10.17 -7.09
C TYR A 23 5.88 -11.25 -7.74
N SER A 24 5.35 -11.98 -8.71
CA SER A 24 6.04 -13.13 -9.33
C SER A 24 7.13 -12.73 -10.33
N ASN A 25 7.04 -11.56 -10.95
CA ASN A 25 8.06 -11.00 -11.85
C ASN A 25 8.04 -9.46 -11.81
N PRO A 26 9.11 -8.77 -12.27
CA PRO A 26 9.19 -7.31 -12.18
C PRO A 26 8.06 -6.55 -12.89
N ALA A 27 7.62 -7.02 -14.06
CA ALA A 27 6.54 -6.36 -14.81
C ALA A 27 5.21 -6.45 -14.06
N LYS A 28 4.87 -7.64 -13.54
CA LYS A 28 3.66 -7.85 -12.74
C LYS A 28 3.73 -7.10 -11.41
N ALA A 29 4.90 -7.04 -10.78
CA ALA A 29 5.11 -6.29 -9.55
C ALA A 29 4.80 -4.80 -9.72
N ILE A 30 5.27 -4.17 -10.81
CA ILE A 30 4.95 -2.76 -11.11
C ILE A 30 3.44 -2.56 -11.24
N ILE A 31 2.77 -3.44 -12.00
CA ILE A 31 1.30 -3.38 -12.19
C ILE A 31 0.58 -3.54 -10.85
N THR A 32 0.99 -4.50 -10.02
CA THR A 32 0.41 -4.71 -8.68
C THR A 32 0.59 -3.49 -7.79
N VAL A 33 1.78 -2.88 -7.74
CA VAL A 33 2.01 -1.67 -6.94
C VAL A 33 1.10 -0.52 -7.38
N VAL A 34 1.00 -0.27 -8.70
CA VAL A 34 0.15 0.79 -9.23
C VAL A 34 -1.32 0.51 -8.93
N LYS A 35 -1.79 -0.73 -9.17
CA LYS A 35 -3.17 -1.14 -8.91
C LYS A 35 -3.54 -0.93 -7.44
N GLU A 36 -2.72 -1.40 -6.50
CA GLU A 36 -3.02 -1.26 -5.07
C GLU A 36 -2.99 0.20 -4.58
N ALA A 37 -2.11 1.03 -5.14
CA ALA A 37 -2.06 2.45 -4.80
C ALA A 37 -3.26 3.23 -5.37
N VAL A 38 -3.62 2.98 -6.63
CA VAL A 38 -4.77 3.64 -7.29
C VAL A 38 -6.09 3.20 -6.67
N ASP A 39 -6.26 1.91 -6.37
CA ASP A 39 -7.47 1.41 -5.70
C ASP A 39 -7.68 2.06 -4.33
N ASN A 40 -6.60 2.23 -3.56
CA ASN A 40 -6.67 2.93 -2.28
C ASN A 40 -7.02 4.41 -2.42
N ALA A 41 -6.46 5.10 -3.42
CA ALA A 41 -6.78 6.49 -3.70
C ALA A 41 -8.26 6.66 -4.10
N LEU A 42 -8.76 5.79 -4.98
CA LEU A 42 -10.16 5.79 -5.40
C LEU A 42 -11.12 5.53 -4.24
N ASP A 43 -10.84 4.51 -3.43
CA ASP A 43 -11.67 4.18 -2.28
C ASP A 43 -11.66 5.32 -1.24
N ALA A 44 -10.52 5.95 -0.98
CA ALA A 44 -10.43 7.09 -0.06
C ALA A 44 -11.24 8.31 -0.55
N CYS A 45 -11.18 8.62 -1.84
CA CYS A 45 -11.98 9.69 -2.43
C CYS A 45 -13.49 9.37 -2.38
N GLU A 46 -13.88 8.13 -2.69
CA GLU A 46 -15.28 7.70 -2.68
C GLU A 46 -15.88 7.69 -1.26
N GLU A 47 -15.10 7.29 -0.26
CA GLU A 47 -15.50 7.37 1.15
C GLU A 47 -15.74 8.81 1.61
N ALA A 48 -14.93 9.76 1.10
CA ALA A 48 -15.03 11.17 1.43
C ALA A 48 -16.00 11.98 0.53
N GLY A 49 -16.57 11.37 -0.51
CA GLY A 49 -17.42 12.07 -1.48
C GLY A 49 -16.66 13.09 -2.33
N ILE A 50 -15.36 12.90 -2.54
CA ILE A 50 -14.49 13.76 -3.34
C ILE A 50 -14.40 13.17 -4.75
N LEU A 51 -14.50 14.02 -5.79
CA LEU A 51 -14.24 13.59 -7.17
C LEU A 51 -12.74 13.27 -7.30
N PRO A 52 -12.35 12.02 -7.61
CA PRO A 52 -10.94 11.65 -7.62
C PRO A 52 -10.17 12.34 -8.75
N ASP A 53 -9.06 12.98 -8.40
CA ASP A 53 -7.98 13.39 -9.30
C ASP A 53 -6.72 12.64 -8.85
N ILE A 54 -6.24 11.74 -9.70
CA ILE A 54 -5.15 10.81 -9.36
C ILE A 54 -4.05 10.94 -10.39
N PHE A 55 -2.88 11.38 -9.95
CA PHE A 55 -1.67 11.45 -10.76
C PHE A 55 -0.81 10.20 -10.54
N VAL A 56 -0.45 9.53 -11.63
CA VAL A 56 0.43 8.36 -11.61
C VAL A 56 1.64 8.62 -12.50
N ARG A 57 2.85 8.46 -11.93
CA ARG A 57 4.11 8.56 -12.67
C ARG A 57 5.00 7.38 -12.37
N ILE A 58 5.48 6.74 -13.44
CA ILE A 58 6.46 5.66 -13.40
C ILE A 58 7.71 6.16 -14.11
N SER A 59 8.85 6.09 -13.45
CA SER A 59 10.15 6.51 -13.99
C SER A 59 11.21 5.46 -13.71
N ARG A 60 12.08 5.19 -14.68
CA ARG A 60 13.23 4.30 -14.49
C ARG A 60 14.34 5.08 -13.78
N VAL A 61 14.91 4.47 -12.74
CA VAL A 61 16.06 4.99 -11.98
C VAL A 61 17.04 3.85 -11.85
N ASP A 62 18.11 3.89 -12.64
CA ASP A 62 19.09 2.80 -12.78
C ASP A 62 18.40 1.48 -13.19
N ASP A 63 18.56 0.44 -12.35
CA ASP A 63 17.93 -0.88 -12.50
C ASP A 63 16.57 -1.00 -11.80
N HIS A 64 16.07 0.10 -11.22
CA HIS A 64 14.82 0.13 -10.48
C HIS A 64 13.78 1.06 -11.13
N PHE A 65 12.56 0.98 -10.63
CA PHE A 65 11.48 1.89 -11.01
C PHE A 65 11.04 2.69 -9.81
N LYS A 66 10.87 4.00 -10.00
CA LYS A 66 10.23 4.90 -9.06
C LYS A 66 8.80 5.14 -9.51
N ILE A 67 7.86 4.70 -8.68
CA ILE A 67 6.42 4.86 -8.86
C ILE A 67 5.96 5.95 -7.89
N ILE A 68 5.22 6.92 -8.41
CA ILE A 68 4.57 7.98 -7.62
C ILE A 68 3.09 7.92 -7.94
N VAL A 69 2.27 7.86 -6.90
CA VAL A 69 0.82 8.01 -6.96
C VAL A 69 0.46 9.13 -6.01
N GLU A 70 -0.29 10.11 -6.52
CA GLU A 70 -0.78 11.26 -5.79
C GLU A 70 -2.28 11.35 -6.00
N ASP A 71 -3.02 11.62 -4.94
CA ASP A 71 -4.48 11.74 -4.94
C ASP A 71 -4.91 13.00 -4.19
N ASN A 72 -6.13 13.46 -4.50
CA ASN A 72 -6.79 14.57 -3.83
C ASN A 72 -7.76 14.12 -2.73
N GLY A 73 -7.57 12.92 -2.17
CA GLY A 73 -8.42 12.37 -1.12
C GLY A 73 -8.31 13.14 0.21
N PRO A 74 -8.98 12.64 1.27
CA PRO A 74 -9.04 13.32 2.58
C PRO A 74 -7.69 13.36 3.32
N GLY A 75 -6.68 12.66 2.81
CA GLY A 75 -5.41 12.43 3.50
C GLY A 75 -5.52 11.40 4.63
N ILE A 76 -4.36 11.03 5.14
CA ILE A 76 -4.16 10.09 6.25
C ILE A 76 -3.53 10.85 7.43
N PRO A 77 -4.10 10.77 8.64
CA PRO A 77 -3.50 11.32 9.84
C PRO A 77 -2.09 10.76 10.10
N LYS A 78 -1.16 11.61 10.55
CA LYS A 78 0.26 11.29 10.69
C LYS A 78 0.54 10.04 11.53
N ASP A 79 -0.22 9.84 12.61
CA ASP A 79 -0.10 8.69 13.51
C ASP A 79 -0.60 7.37 12.90
N GLN A 80 -1.42 7.46 11.84
CA GLN A 80 -1.98 6.32 11.12
C GLN A 80 -1.11 5.87 9.95
N ILE A 81 -0.30 6.76 9.35
CA ILE A 81 0.56 6.45 8.19
C ILE A 81 1.40 5.18 8.42
N PRO A 82 2.16 5.02 9.53
CA PRO A 82 2.96 3.82 9.71
C PRO A 82 2.13 2.54 9.81
N LYS A 83 0.87 2.63 10.28
CA LYS A 83 -0.02 1.47 10.41
C LYS A 83 -0.60 1.09 9.05
N VAL A 84 -1.05 2.06 8.25
CA VAL A 84 -1.61 1.84 6.92
C VAL A 84 -0.59 1.22 5.96
N PHE A 85 0.66 1.69 5.99
CA PHE A 85 1.70 1.26 5.05
C PHE A 85 2.66 0.21 5.61
N GLY A 86 2.70 0.02 6.92
CA GLY A 86 3.68 -0.85 7.59
C GLY A 86 3.10 -2.06 8.31
N LYS A 87 1.78 -2.11 8.56
CA LYS A 87 1.13 -3.30 9.14
C LYS A 87 0.36 -4.06 8.06
N LEU A 88 0.56 -5.38 8.02
CA LEU A 88 -0.34 -6.27 7.28
C LEU A 88 -1.65 -6.43 8.05
N LEU A 89 -2.74 -6.63 7.31
CA LEU A 89 -4.09 -6.81 7.86
C LEU A 89 -4.58 -5.59 8.66
N TYR A 90 -4.13 -4.40 8.28
CA TYR A 90 -4.53 -3.14 8.90
C TYR A 90 -5.25 -2.26 7.89
N GLY A 91 -6.42 -1.76 8.27
CA GLY A 91 -7.23 -0.89 7.42
C GLY A 91 -8.54 -0.51 8.08
N SER A 92 -9.13 0.58 7.63
CA SER A 92 -10.45 1.04 8.06
C SER A 92 -11.59 0.11 7.63
N ARG A 93 -11.36 -0.71 6.59
CA ARG A 93 -12.39 -1.45 5.85
C ARG A 93 -12.63 -2.90 6.29
N PHE A 94 -12.03 -3.38 7.38
CA PHE A 94 -12.11 -4.79 7.80
C PHE A 94 -13.47 -5.24 8.35
N HIS A 95 -14.35 -4.31 8.68
CA HIS A 95 -15.61 -4.60 9.36
C HIS A 95 -16.79 -3.83 8.75
N GLU A 96 -16.59 -3.19 7.59
CA GLU A 96 -17.65 -2.51 6.87
C GLU A 96 -18.19 -3.41 5.76
N ILE A 97 -19.51 -3.59 5.73
CA ILE A 97 -20.19 -4.26 4.61
C ILE A 97 -20.44 -3.19 3.53
N ARG A 98 -19.36 -2.78 2.86
CA ARG A 98 -19.39 -1.82 1.76
C ARG A 98 -18.56 -2.36 0.59
N GLN A 99 -19.07 -2.21 -0.63
CA GLN A 99 -18.32 -2.56 -1.83
C GLN A 99 -17.13 -1.60 -1.97
N SER A 100 -15.92 -2.13 -2.01
CA SER A 100 -14.67 -1.39 -2.23
C SER A 100 -13.71 -2.24 -3.07
N ARG A 101 -12.66 -1.64 -3.63
CA ARG A 101 -11.66 -2.38 -4.43
C ARG A 101 -10.71 -3.16 -3.53
N GLY A 102 -10.41 -2.64 -2.33
CA GLY A 102 -9.55 -3.27 -1.33
C GLY A 102 -10.29 -3.78 -0.10
N GLN A 103 -10.21 -5.09 0.19
CA GLN A 103 -10.94 -5.73 1.31
C GLN A 103 -10.03 -6.28 2.42
N GLN A 104 -8.82 -6.74 2.08
CA GLN A 104 -7.98 -7.54 3.00
C GLN A 104 -6.88 -6.74 3.72
N GLY A 105 -6.71 -5.44 3.45
CA GLY A 105 -5.69 -4.58 4.08
C GLY A 105 -4.25 -5.09 3.98
N ILE A 106 -3.92 -5.78 2.88
CA ILE A 106 -2.56 -6.27 2.59
C ILE A 106 -1.89 -5.54 1.43
N GLY A 107 -2.68 -4.93 0.54
CA GLY A 107 -2.23 -4.50 -0.79
C GLY A 107 -1.07 -3.51 -0.77
N ILE A 108 -1.29 -2.34 -0.17
CA ILE A 108 -0.28 -1.27 -0.17
C ILE A 108 0.91 -1.57 0.76
N SER A 109 0.68 -2.25 1.88
CA SER A 109 1.74 -2.72 2.77
C SER A 109 2.65 -3.74 2.07
N ALA A 110 2.08 -4.64 1.26
CA ALA A 110 2.83 -5.56 0.40
C ALA A 110 3.66 -4.81 -0.65
N ALA A 111 3.13 -3.74 -1.25
CA ALA A 111 3.84 -2.91 -2.21
C ALA A 111 5.06 -2.22 -1.58
N VAL A 112 4.88 -1.63 -0.38
CA VAL A 112 5.97 -1.02 0.38
C VAL A 112 7.03 -2.04 0.76
N LEU A 113 6.61 -3.21 1.26
CA LEU A 113 7.52 -4.29 1.63
C LEU A 113 8.33 -4.80 0.43
N TYR A 114 7.67 -5.01 -0.71
CA TYR A 114 8.36 -5.42 -1.94
C TYR A 114 9.39 -4.39 -2.40
N ALA A 115 9.03 -3.10 -2.38
CA ALA A 115 9.94 -2.02 -2.74
C ALA A 115 11.14 -1.94 -1.79
N GLN A 116 10.93 -2.13 -0.48
CA GLN A 116 12.02 -2.13 0.49
C GLN A 116 12.94 -3.35 0.34
N LEU A 117 12.37 -4.55 0.14
CA LEU A 117 13.14 -5.79 -0.04
C LEU A 117 13.97 -5.79 -1.33
N THR A 118 13.48 -5.15 -2.39
CA THR A 118 14.16 -5.10 -3.69
C THR A 118 15.19 -3.98 -3.78
N THR A 119 14.87 -2.79 -3.27
CA THR A 119 15.70 -1.59 -3.46
C THR A 119 16.53 -1.20 -2.25
N GLY A 120 16.19 -1.70 -1.05
CA GLY A 120 16.76 -1.25 0.22
C GLY A 120 16.41 0.19 0.61
N LYS A 121 15.59 0.90 -0.19
CA LYS A 121 15.21 2.29 0.04
C LYS A 121 13.86 2.38 0.75
N PRO A 122 13.66 3.35 1.65
CA PRO A 122 12.37 3.55 2.31
C PRO A 122 11.32 4.07 1.33
N ALA A 123 10.06 3.71 1.55
CA ALA A 123 8.93 4.37 0.90
C ALA A 123 8.78 5.79 1.46
N ARG A 124 8.47 6.75 0.59
CA ARG A 124 8.18 8.13 0.98
C ARG A 124 6.67 8.35 0.83
N ILE A 125 6.02 8.66 1.95
CA ILE A 125 4.61 9.02 2.03
C ILE A 125 4.55 10.50 2.39
N ILE A 126 3.67 11.24 1.73
CA ILE A 126 3.35 12.63 2.02
C ILE A 126 1.82 12.70 2.09
N SER A 127 1.29 13.28 3.15
CA SER A 127 -0.16 13.32 3.36
C SER A 127 -0.58 14.60 4.05
N LYS A 128 -1.73 15.15 3.70
CA LYS A 128 -2.28 16.35 4.32
C LYS A 128 -3.77 16.14 4.58
N THR A 129 -4.20 16.30 5.83
CA THR A 129 -5.63 16.34 6.16
C THR A 129 -6.14 17.79 6.14
N ALA A 130 -7.47 17.98 6.23
CA ALA A 130 -8.06 19.32 6.25
C ALA A 130 -7.56 20.19 7.42
N ASP A 131 -7.25 19.56 8.55
CA ASP A 131 -6.79 20.23 9.78
C ASP A 131 -5.28 20.56 9.76
N ASP A 132 -4.54 20.03 8.80
CA ASP A 132 -3.10 20.24 8.69
C ASP A 132 -2.77 21.57 7.98
N GLU A 133 -1.95 22.43 8.60
CA GLU A 133 -1.40 23.62 7.93
C GLU A 133 -0.45 23.26 6.78
N ARG A 134 0.25 22.11 6.89
CA ARG A 134 1.22 21.61 5.91
C ARG A 134 1.16 20.09 5.81
N ALA A 135 1.53 19.56 4.65
CA ALA A 135 1.64 18.13 4.47
C ALA A 135 2.68 17.51 5.43
N ASN A 136 2.30 16.37 6.00
CA ASN A 136 3.08 15.53 6.92
C ASN A 136 4.00 14.56 6.19
#